data_AF-A0A517KX53-F1
#
_entry.id   AF-A0A517KX53-F1
#
_cell.length_a   1.000
_cell.length_b   1.000
_cell.length_c   1.000
_cell.angle_alpha   90.00
_cell.angle_beta   90.00
_cell.angle_gamma   90.00
#
_symmetry.space_group_name_H-M   'P 1'
#
loop_
_entity.id
_entity.type
_entity.pdbx_description
1 polymer ?
#
loop_
_entity_poly.entity_id
_entity_poly.type
_entity_poly.pdbx_seq_one_letter_code
_entity_poly.pdbx_strand_id
1 'polypeptide(L)'
;MPITILPPAPPPSNAYDNRSKGDEDSDSDLDLEGDVDMEGANRGAKRLRVSKKHVVTPGELVTDDAQWMRGHGTYHPQGSTSIHSSVSGTILKTNKLLSVIPLRARYTPEIGDLVVGRIIEVQQRRWRVEVAAPLLAALPLSGINLPGGILRRRTAVDELNIRNFFTEGDLLVAEVQSVYESGQATLHTRSTKYGKLRNGFFMSVSGAGGGGLARKGGIARSRRQVFTLTTGRGGGEIDVILGVNGFIWIAKHVEREQEVGITRIEESVSQDVYSSQNEDISVETRKEIARVSGCIRALVEAGKRVDEEMVVKAYEACLEMDDDMDGSGEYLGGEKGKRIVEAALDS
;
A
#
# COMPACT_ATOMS: atom_id res chain seq x y z
N MET A 1 13.30 12.17 28.65
CA MET A 1 12.86 10.85 28.13
C MET A 1 13.78 9.78 28.69
N PRO A 2 13.33 8.94 29.64
CA PRO A 2 14.10 7.77 30.05
C PRO A 2 14.19 6.79 28.86
N ILE A 3 15.39 6.26 28.60
CA ILE A 3 15.60 5.27 27.55
C ILE A 3 15.00 3.95 28.02
N THR A 4 13.99 3.45 27.32
CA THR A 4 13.44 2.11 27.59
C THR A 4 14.31 1.07 26.89
N ILE A 5 15.16 0.38 27.64
CA ILE A 5 15.98 -0.73 27.14
C ILE A 5 15.18 -2.01 27.34
N LEU A 6 14.74 -2.63 26.24
CA LEU A 6 14.09 -3.94 26.29
C LEU A 6 15.11 -5.02 26.67
N PRO A 7 14.71 -6.03 27.45
CA PRO A 7 15.57 -7.18 27.71
C PRO A 7 15.90 -7.91 26.39
N PRO A 8 17.07 -8.57 26.28
CA PRO A 8 17.43 -9.33 25.09
C PRO A 8 16.40 -10.41 24.80
N ALA A 9 16.01 -10.54 23.52
CA ALA A 9 15.09 -11.59 23.11
C ALA A 9 15.67 -12.97 23.45
N PRO A 10 14.87 -13.89 24.02
CA PRO A 10 15.31 -15.26 24.22
C PRO A 10 15.73 -15.88 22.88
N PRO A 11 16.67 -16.84 22.89
CA PRO A 11 17.08 -17.52 21.66
C PRO A 11 15.84 -18.13 20.97
N PRO A 12 15.75 -18.06 19.63
CA PRO A 12 14.64 -18.65 18.91
C PRO A 12 14.55 -20.13 19.28
N SER A 13 13.37 -20.60 19.67
CA SER A 13 13.16 -22.02 19.95
C SER A 13 13.42 -22.80 18.67
N ASN A 14 14.32 -23.78 18.72
CA ASN A 14 14.52 -24.76 17.66
C ASN A 14 13.30 -25.70 17.61
N ALA A 15 12.14 -25.20 17.22
CA ALA A 15 10.99 -26.01 16.88
C ALA A 15 11.14 -26.54 15.44
N TYR A 16 12.20 -27.32 15.19
CA TYR A 16 12.14 -28.35 14.16
C TYR A 16 11.41 -29.52 14.79
N ASP A 17 10.08 -29.42 14.83
CA ASP A 17 9.24 -30.51 15.32
C ASP A 17 9.41 -31.68 14.35
N ASN A 18 10.14 -32.69 14.83
CA ASN A 18 10.36 -33.97 14.18
C ASN A 18 9.01 -34.68 14.08
N ARG A 19 8.18 -34.35 13.09
CA ARG A 19 7.01 -35.15 12.71
C ARG A 19 7.44 -36.42 11.99
N SER A 20 8.17 -37.27 12.70
CA SER A 20 8.39 -38.67 12.32
C SER A 20 8.52 -39.52 13.58
N LYS A 21 7.40 -39.85 14.21
CA LYS A 21 7.15 -41.15 14.87
C LYS A 21 5.82 -41.14 15.63
N GLY A 22 4.96 -42.09 15.27
CA GLY A 22 4.02 -42.73 16.19
C GLY A 22 2.62 -42.15 16.22
N ASP A 23 1.81 -42.40 15.19
CA ASP A 23 0.35 -42.49 15.35
C ASP A 23 -0.04 -43.96 15.14
N GLU A 24 0.12 -44.76 16.20
CA GLU A 24 -0.60 -46.02 16.38
C GLU A 24 -1.63 -45.79 17.51
N ASP A 25 -2.90 -45.97 17.13
CA ASP A 25 -4.09 -46.33 17.90
C ASP A 25 -4.61 -45.41 19.03
N SER A 26 -5.80 -44.85 18.78
CA SER A 26 -6.94 -45.03 19.68
C SER A 26 -8.24 -44.69 18.95
N ASP A 27 -8.95 -45.74 18.51
CA ASP A 27 -10.36 -45.71 18.15
C ASP A 27 -11.22 -45.32 19.36
N SER A 28 -12.27 -44.52 19.12
CA SER A 28 -13.58 -44.71 19.75
C SER A 28 -14.63 -43.80 19.08
N ASP A 29 -15.45 -44.44 18.24
CA ASP A 29 -16.89 -44.26 18.00
C ASP A 29 -17.52 -42.86 18.08
N LEU A 30 -18.24 -42.48 17.00
CA LEU A 30 -19.70 -42.38 17.01
C LEU A 30 -20.25 -42.17 15.58
N ASP A 31 -21.13 -43.09 15.21
CA ASP A 31 -21.83 -43.25 13.93
C ASP A 31 -22.80 -42.10 13.58
N LEU A 32 -23.05 -41.87 12.28
CA LEU A 32 -24.35 -42.15 11.62
C LEU A 32 -24.40 -41.60 10.17
N GLU A 33 -24.62 -42.54 9.24
CA GLU A 33 -25.36 -42.47 7.96
C GLU A 33 -24.93 -41.42 6.92
N GLY A 34 -24.66 -41.72 5.64
CA GLY A 34 -24.82 -42.93 4.85
C GLY A 34 -24.85 -42.46 3.39
N ASP A 35 -23.87 -42.88 2.58
CA ASP A 35 -24.12 -43.20 1.18
C ASP A 35 -22.96 -44.04 0.64
N VAL A 36 -23.33 -45.19 0.11
CA VAL A 36 -22.45 -46.27 -0.33
C VAL A 36 -22.45 -46.22 -1.86
N ASP A 37 -21.31 -45.90 -2.45
CA ASP A 37 -21.04 -46.25 -3.85
C ASP A 37 -19.71 -47.02 -3.90
N MET A 38 -19.85 -48.33 -4.08
CA MET A 38 -18.79 -49.31 -4.30
C MET A 38 -18.50 -49.41 -5.81
N GLU A 39 -17.23 -49.24 -6.16
CA GLU A 39 -16.44 -50.03 -7.14
C GLU A 39 -15.59 -49.18 -8.09
N GLY A 40 -14.31 -49.55 -8.18
CA GLY A 40 -13.41 -49.10 -9.25
C GLY A 40 -11.99 -48.83 -8.76
N ALA A 41 -11.23 -49.90 -8.50
CA ALA A 41 -9.82 -49.84 -8.19
C ALA A 41 -9.01 -49.05 -9.24
N ASN A 42 -8.37 -47.95 -8.85
CA ASN A 42 -7.09 -47.58 -9.43
C ASN A 42 -6.23 -46.72 -8.50
N ARG A 43 -4.93 -47.00 -8.55
CA ARG A 43 -3.87 -46.54 -7.66
C ARG A 43 -3.58 -45.03 -7.81
N GLY A 44 -3.22 -44.40 -6.70
CA GLY A 44 -2.22 -43.32 -6.67
C GLY A 44 -2.64 -41.95 -7.19
N ALA A 45 -3.47 -41.23 -6.43
CA ALA A 45 -3.43 -39.77 -6.42
C ALA A 45 -3.81 -39.29 -5.02
N LYS A 46 -2.84 -38.77 -4.26
CA LYS A 46 -3.12 -37.94 -3.10
C LYS A 46 -3.87 -36.71 -3.61
N ARG A 47 -5.20 -36.77 -3.68
CA ARG A 47 -6.04 -35.57 -3.82
C ARG A 47 -5.70 -34.68 -2.64
N LEU A 48 -4.87 -33.66 -2.86
CA LEU A 48 -4.63 -32.61 -1.89
C LEU A 48 -6.00 -32.00 -1.56
N ARG A 49 -6.54 -32.37 -0.40
CA ARG A 49 -7.62 -31.62 0.24
C ARG A 49 -7.05 -30.23 0.48
N VAL A 50 -7.39 -29.29 -0.42
CA VAL A 50 -7.01 -27.89 -0.31
C VAL A 50 -7.68 -27.33 0.95
N SER A 51 -6.97 -27.44 2.07
CA SER A 51 -7.30 -26.71 3.29
C SER A 51 -7.15 -25.21 2.98
N LYS A 52 -7.99 -24.38 3.62
CA LYS A 52 -8.23 -22.97 3.28
C LYS A 52 -6.99 -22.03 3.30
N LYS A 53 -5.78 -22.52 3.56
CA LYS A 53 -4.52 -21.74 3.53
C LYS A 53 -3.32 -22.62 3.13
N HIS A 54 -3.36 -23.21 1.94
CA HIS A 54 -2.19 -23.90 1.41
C HIS A 54 -1.13 -22.87 0.98
N VAL A 55 -0.05 -22.77 1.76
CA VAL A 55 1.15 -22.01 1.37
C VAL A 55 1.99 -22.91 0.48
N VAL A 56 2.29 -22.44 -0.73
CA VAL A 56 3.17 -23.14 -1.66
C VAL A 56 4.57 -22.58 -1.60
N THR A 57 5.54 -23.41 -1.98
CA THR A 57 6.95 -23.06 -2.11
C THR A 57 7.36 -23.04 -3.60
N PRO A 58 8.44 -22.32 -3.97
CA PRO A 58 8.93 -22.29 -5.34
C PRO A 58 9.29 -23.71 -5.82
N GLY A 59 8.86 -24.06 -7.03
CA GLY A 59 9.05 -25.37 -7.66
C GLY A 59 7.93 -26.37 -7.35
N GLU A 60 7.09 -26.10 -6.36
CA GLU A 60 5.99 -26.97 -5.98
C GLU A 60 4.92 -27.05 -7.07
N LEU A 61 4.39 -28.26 -7.28
CA LEU A 61 3.31 -28.52 -8.21
C LEU A 61 2.00 -27.97 -7.65
N VAL A 62 1.37 -27.06 -8.40
CA VAL A 62 0.08 -26.47 -8.00
C VAL A 62 -1.10 -27.21 -8.60
N THR A 63 -1.04 -27.53 -9.90
CA THR A 63 -2.05 -28.36 -10.58
C THR A 63 -1.48 -28.96 -11.87
N ASP A 64 -1.94 -30.16 -12.22
CA ASP A 64 -1.63 -30.83 -13.50
C ASP A 64 -2.70 -30.59 -14.57
N ASP A 65 -3.85 -30.02 -14.17
CA ASP A 65 -5.00 -29.80 -15.04
C ASP A 65 -4.75 -28.67 -16.05
N ALA A 66 -4.66 -29.03 -17.34
CA ALA A 66 -4.46 -28.09 -18.46
C ALA A 66 -5.63 -27.11 -18.70
N GLN A 67 -6.74 -27.24 -17.97
CA GLN A 67 -7.88 -26.32 -18.05
C GLN A 67 -7.63 -24.98 -17.35
N TRP A 68 -6.63 -24.92 -16.46
CA TRP A 68 -6.28 -23.72 -15.72
C TRP A 68 -5.36 -22.82 -16.54
N MET A 69 -5.64 -21.53 -16.53
CA MET A 69 -4.74 -20.52 -17.07
C MET A 69 -3.74 -20.10 -16.01
N ARG A 70 -2.47 -19.97 -16.39
CA ARG A 70 -1.44 -19.43 -15.51
C ARG A 70 -1.65 -17.93 -15.26
N GLY A 71 -1.56 -17.54 -14.01
CA GLY A 71 -1.47 -16.14 -13.58
C GLY A 71 -0.06 -15.78 -13.12
N HIS A 72 0.04 -14.71 -12.33
CA HIS A 72 1.29 -14.30 -11.70
C HIS A 72 1.74 -15.31 -10.64
N GLY A 73 3.04 -15.46 -10.45
CA GLY A 73 3.61 -16.35 -9.43
C GLY A 73 3.61 -17.84 -9.83
N THR A 74 3.27 -18.17 -11.08
CA THR A 74 3.32 -19.54 -11.60
C THR A 74 4.05 -19.61 -12.95
N TYR A 75 4.57 -20.79 -13.28
CA TYR A 75 5.23 -21.07 -14.55
C TYR A 75 4.94 -22.50 -15.02
N HIS A 76 5.15 -22.75 -16.32
CA HIS A 76 5.15 -24.10 -16.89
C HIS A 76 6.60 -24.58 -17.04
N PRO A 77 6.97 -25.75 -16.50
CA PRO A 77 8.22 -26.39 -16.85
C PRO A 77 8.27 -26.76 -18.33
N GLN A 78 9.48 -26.86 -18.88
CA GLN A 78 9.69 -27.19 -20.29
C GLN A 78 9.15 -28.61 -20.58
N GLY A 79 8.18 -28.72 -21.48
CA GLY A 79 7.61 -30.00 -21.92
C GLY A 79 6.46 -30.55 -21.09
N SER A 80 5.98 -29.85 -20.06
CA SER A 80 4.84 -30.27 -19.24
C SER A 80 3.70 -29.24 -19.24
N THR A 81 2.47 -29.72 -19.19
CA THR A 81 1.26 -28.88 -18.99
C THR A 81 0.96 -28.61 -17.51
N SER A 82 1.82 -29.07 -16.61
CA SER A 82 1.70 -28.84 -15.17
C SER A 82 2.08 -27.40 -14.81
N ILE A 83 1.33 -26.83 -13.87
CA ILE A 83 1.56 -25.48 -13.35
C ILE A 83 2.34 -25.59 -12.05
N HIS A 84 3.52 -24.99 -12.01
CA HIS A 84 4.38 -24.93 -10.83
C HIS A 84 4.42 -23.51 -10.26
N SER A 85 4.63 -23.40 -8.94
CA SER A 85 4.80 -22.11 -8.28
C SER A 85 6.21 -21.56 -8.51
N SER A 86 6.33 -20.26 -8.83
CA SER A 86 7.64 -19.58 -8.85
C SER A 86 7.97 -18.86 -7.54
N VAL A 87 6.98 -18.64 -6.67
CA VAL A 87 7.11 -17.82 -5.46
C VAL A 87 6.54 -18.53 -4.23
N SER A 88 7.06 -18.19 -3.05
CA SER A 88 6.47 -18.65 -1.78
C SER A 88 5.24 -17.82 -1.45
N GLY A 89 4.07 -18.44 -1.34
CA GLY A 89 2.83 -17.69 -1.27
C GLY A 89 1.58 -18.52 -1.10
N THR A 90 0.43 -17.86 -1.10
CA THR A 90 -0.88 -18.53 -1.07
C THR A 90 -1.46 -18.59 -2.47
N ILE A 91 -2.06 -19.72 -2.84
CA ILE A 91 -2.72 -19.88 -4.13
C ILE A 91 -4.02 -19.07 -4.14
N LEU A 92 -4.18 -18.20 -5.14
CA LEU A 92 -5.42 -17.50 -5.45
C LEU A 92 -6.00 -18.03 -6.76
N LYS A 93 -7.22 -18.56 -6.67
CA LYS A 93 -8.00 -19.05 -7.80
C LYS A 93 -9.07 -18.00 -8.14
N THR A 94 -8.96 -17.39 -9.31
CA THR A 94 -9.93 -16.41 -9.82
C THR A 94 -10.51 -16.94 -11.12
N ASN A 95 -11.74 -17.46 -11.08
CA ASN A 95 -12.35 -18.15 -12.22
C ASN A 95 -11.47 -19.30 -12.72
N LYS A 96 -10.98 -19.23 -13.96
CA LYS A 96 -10.03 -20.19 -14.56
C LYS A 96 -8.57 -19.76 -14.43
N LEU A 97 -8.29 -18.62 -13.81
CA LEU A 97 -6.93 -18.11 -13.61
C LEU A 97 -6.39 -18.58 -12.26
N LEU A 98 -5.22 -19.23 -12.29
CA LEU A 98 -4.53 -19.70 -11.11
C LEU A 98 -3.25 -18.87 -10.91
N SER A 99 -3.20 -18.15 -9.80
CA SER A 99 -2.08 -17.28 -9.43
C SER A 99 -1.58 -17.61 -8.03
N VAL A 100 -0.33 -17.28 -7.74
CA VAL A 100 0.25 -17.41 -6.39
C VAL A 100 0.58 -16.01 -5.90
N ILE A 101 -0.04 -15.60 -4.79
CA ILE A 101 0.23 -14.32 -4.14
C ILE A 101 1.43 -14.51 -3.21
N PRO A 102 2.58 -13.84 -3.46
CA PRO A 102 3.75 -13.96 -2.61
C PRO A 102 3.49 -13.35 -1.23
N LEU A 103 4.11 -13.93 -0.19
CA LEU A 103 4.02 -13.42 1.19
C LEU A 103 4.55 -11.98 1.34
N ARG A 104 5.56 -11.62 0.55
CA ARG A 104 6.13 -10.28 0.47
C ARG A 104 6.40 -9.93 -0.98
N ALA A 105 5.92 -8.77 -1.41
CA ALA A 105 6.22 -8.23 -2.73
C ALA A 105 6.25 -6.71 -2.71
N ARG A 106 7.02 -6.14 -3.65
CA ARG A 106 7.00 -4.71 -3.94
C ARG A 106 5.64 -4.30 -4.51
N TYR A 107 5.40 -2.99 -4.54
CA TYR A 107 4.24 -2.42 -5.21
C TYR A 107 4.29 -2.76 -6.70
N THR A 108 3.20 -3.29 -7.23
CA THR A 108 3.02 -3.54 -8.67
C THR A 108 2.03 -2.50 -9.18
N PRO A 109 2.45 -1.56 -10.04
CA PRO A 109 1.58 -0.49 -10.47
C PRO A 109 0.42 -1.03 -11.30
N GLU A 110 -0.80 -0.60 -10.99
CA GLU A 110 -1.97 -0.83 -11.82
C GLU A 110 -2.50 0.51 -12.36
N ILE A 111 -3.20 0.45 -13.49
CA ILE A 111 -3.77 1.65 -14.13
C ILE A 111 -4.82 2.26 -13.20
N GLY A 112 -4.75 3.59 -13.01
CA GLY A 112 -5.65 4.35 -12.14
C GLY A 112 -5.24 4.36 -10.66
N ASP A 113 -4.11 3.75 -10.29
CA ASP A 113 -3.60 3.88 -8.94
C ASP A 113 -3.10 5.29 -8.66
N LEU A 114 -3.56 5.85 -7.53
CA LEU A 114 -2.99 7.07 -6.97
C LEU A 114 -1.77 6.71 -6.14
N VAL A 115 -0.66 7.36 -6.46
CA VAL A 115 0.63 7.10 -5.85
C VAL A 115 1.31 8.39 -5.44
N VAL A 116 2.00 8.34 -4.32
CA VAL A 116 2.97 9.37 -3.93
C VAL A 116 4.33 8.92 -4.44
N GLY A 117 5.13 9.82 -4.98
CA GLY A 117 6.45 9.48 -5.49
C GLY A 117 7.48 10.58 -5.26
N ARG A 118 8.76 10.20 -5.31
CA ARG A 118 9.90 11.11 -5.18
C ARG A 118 10.66 11.21 -6.50
N ILE A 119 11.01 12.41 -6.93
CA ILE A 119 11.80 12.61 -8.13
C ILE A 119 13.26 12.22 -7.86
N ILE A 120 13.81 11.32 -8.67
CA ILE A 120 15.22 10.90 -8.58
C ILE A 120 16.07 11.67 -9.57
N GLU A 121 15.64 11.70 -10.84
CA GLU A 121 16.40 12.35 -11.91
C GLU A 121 15.46 13.11 -12.85
N VAL A 122 15.98 14.21 -13.40
CA VAL A 122 15.33 15.01 -14.43
C VAL A 122 16.01 14.74 -15.77
N GLN A 123 15.26 14.23 -16.75
CA GLN A 123 15.70 14.10 -18.15
C GLN A 123 15.08 15.22 -19.01
N GLN A 124 15.48 15.33 -20.28
CA GLN A 124 15.07 16.43 -21.16
C GLN A 124 13.55 16.55 -21.37
N ARG A 125 12.80 15.44 -21.33
CA ARG A 125 11.35 15.40 -21.61
C ARG A 125 10.52 14.64 -20.57
N ARG A 126 11.16 14.14 -19.52
CA ARG A 126 10.53 13.32 -18.49
C ARG A 126 11.31 13.36 -17.19
N TRP A 127 10.62 13.16 -16.08
CA TRP A 127 11.20 12.88 -14.78
C TRP A 127 11.16 11.38 -14.51
N ARG A 128 12.17 10.83 -13.84
CA ARG A 128 12.02 9.52 -13.21
C ARG A 128 11.62 9.67 -11.75
N VAL A 129 10.61 8.91 -11.38
CA VAL A 129 9.96 8.98 -10.08
C VAL A 129 10.08 7.64 -9.37
N GLU A 130 10.49 7.68 -8.11
CA GLU A 130 10.49 6.55 -7.19
C GLU A 130 9.08 6.32 -6.65
N VAL A 131 8.52 5.13 -6.89
CA VAL A 131 7.16 4.76 -6.47
C VAL A 131 7.17 3.44 -5.69
N ALA A 132 8.31 3.05 -5.10
CA ALA A 132 8.49 1.74 -4.43
C ALA A 132 8.18 0.49 -5.30
N ALA A 133 8.04 0.68 -6.61
CA ALA A 133 7.92 -0.38 -7.60
C ALA A 133 9.31 -0.99 -7.95
N PRO A 134 9.37 -2.15 -8.62
CA PRO A 134 10.64 -2.72 -9.08
C PRO A 134 11.41 -1.82 -10.04
N LEU A 135 10.69 -1.01 -10.83
CA LEU A 135 11.24 -0.08 -11.82
C LEU A 135 10.83 1.36 -11.48
N LEU A 136 11.68 2.31 -11.88
CA LEU A 136 11.36 3.73 -11.76
C LEU A 136 10.26 4.12 -12.74
N ALA A 137 9.25 4.81 -12.23
CA ALA A 137 8.17 5.32 -13.04
C ALA A 137 8.64 6.52 -13.86
N ALA A 138 8.03 6.73 -15.04
CA ALA A 138 8.30 7.88 -15.89
C ALA A 138 7.14 8.88 -15.80
N LEU A 139 7.43 10.12 -15.47
CA LEU A 139 6.48 11.24 -15.59
C LEU A 139 6.89 12.06 -16.81
N PRO A 140 6.19 11.97 -17.95
CA PRO A 140 6.51 12.78 -19.12
C PRO A 140 6.08 14.23 -18.90
N LEU A 141 6.77 15.18 -19.55
CA LEU A 141 6.35 16.58 -19.59
C LEU A 141 4.93 16.74 -20.15
N SER A 142 4.48 15.79 -20.97
CA SER A 142 3.13 15.75 -21.50
C SER A 142 2.06 15.32 -20.49
N GLY A 143 2.47 14.78 -19.35
CA GLY A 143 1.60 14.30 -18.28
C GLY A 143 1.32 15.33 -17.20
N ILE A 144 1.97 16.50 -17.23
CA ILE A 144 1.82 17.55 -16.22
C ILE A 144 0.95 18.73 -16.70
N ASN A 145 0.42 19.47 -15.74
CA ASN A 145 -0.33 20.70 -15.97
C ASN A 145 0.64 21.90 -16.00
N LEU A 146 0.85 22.51 -17.15
CA LEU A 146 1.71 23.69 -17.24
C LEU A 146 1.03 24.92 -16.62
N PRO A 147 1.79 25.84 -16.00
CA PRO A 147 1.26 27.14 -15.59
C PRO A 147 0.73 27.90 -16.80
N GLY A 148 -0.52 28.38 -16.70
CA GLY A 148 -1.28 28.94 -17.84
C GLY A 148 -2.36 28.03 -18.42
N GLY A 149 -2.70 26.93 -17.72
CA GLY A 149 -3.87 26.11 -18.00
C GLY A 149 -3.76 25.16 -19.20
N ILE A 150 -4.87 24.47 -19.49
CA ILE A 150 -4.94 23.40 -20.51
C ILE A 150 -4.74 23.93 -21.94
N LEU A 151 -5.07 25.20 -22.19
CA LEU A 151 -5.00 25.82 -23.51
C LEU A 151 -3.58 26.25 -23.94
N ARG A 152 -2.59 26.24 -23.04
CA ARG A 152 -1.21 26.61 -23.36
C ARG A 152 -0.55 25.56 -24.27
N ARG A 153 -0.06 26.00 -25.43
CA ARG A 153 0.76 25.15 -26.31
C ARG A 153 2.10 24.86 -25.67
N ARG A 154 2.49 23.58 -25.68
CA ARG A 154 3.79 23.13 -25.17
C ARG A 154 4.89 23.60 -26.12
N THR A 155 5.85 24.34 -25.59
CA THR A 155 6.94 24.94 -26.36
C THR A 155 8.27 24.28 -26.01
N ALA A 156 9.26 24.40 -26.90
CA ALA A 156 10.62 23.94 -26.63
C ALA A 156 11.28 24.66 -25.42
N VAL A 157 10.76 25.85 -25.05
CA VAL A 157 11.18 26.59 -23.86
C VAL A 157 10.80 25.85 -22.58
N ASP A 158 9.68 25.12 -22.58
CA ASP A 158 9.23 24.33 -21.43
C ASP A 158 10.13 23.09 -21.21
N GLU A 159 10.70 22.53 -22.28
CA GLU A 159 11.70 21.45 -22.20
C GLU A 159 13.01 21.94 -21.55
N LEU A 160 13.43 23.18 -21.83
CA LEU A 160 14.60 23.79 -21.20
C LEU A 160 14.33 24.16 -19.74
N ASN A 161 13.12 24.61 -19.43
CA ASN A 161 12.69 25.02 -18.09
C ASN A 161 12.12 23.86 -17.26
N ILE A 162 12.35 22.61 -17.65
CA ILE A 162 11.76 21.43 -17.01
C ILE A 162 12.07 21.34 -15.51
N ARG A 163 13.24 21.84 -15.09
CA ARG A 163 13.66 21.88 -13.69
C ARG A 163 12.88 22.87 -12.83
N ASN A 164 12.23 23.86 -13.42
CA ASN A 164 11.46 24.87 -12.68
C ASN A 164 10.14 24.29 -12.12
N PHE A 165 9.63 23.21 -12.72
CA PHE A 165 8.44 22.52 -12.22
C PHE A 165 8.80 21.56 -11.09
N PHE A 166 9.87 20.81 -11.29
CA PHE A 166 10.20 19.64 -10.52
C PHE A 166 11.71 19.44 -10.49
N THR A 167 12.27 19.50 -9.28
CA THR A 167 13.69 19.29 -9.00
C THR A 167 13.95 17.91 -8.43
N GLU A 168 15.20 17.44 -8.48
CA GLU A 168 15.55 16.17 -7.85
C GLU A 168 15.24 16.23 -6.35
N GLY A 169 14.58 15.19 -5.84
CA GLY A 169 14.20 15.09 -4.43
C GLY A 169 12.78 15.55 -4.11
N ASP A 170 12.11 16.25 -5.02
CA ASP A 170 10.72 16.70 -4.82
C ASP A 170 9.76 15.52 -4.66
N LEU A 171 8.74 15.71 -3.83
CA LEU A 171 7.65 14.78 -3.65
C LEU A 171 6.43 15.24 -4.44
N LEU A 172 5.73 14.29 -5.05
CA LEU A 172 4.53 14.56 -5.83
C LEU A 172 3.49 13.47 -5.67
N VAL A 173 2.22 13.84 -5.88
CA VAL A 173 1.10 12.93 -6.05
C VAL A 173 0.83 12.81 -7.53
N ALA A 174 0.74 11.59 -8.04
CA ALA A 174 0.37 11.31 -9.41
C ALA A 174 -0.50 10.07 -9.51
N GLU A 175 -1.18 9.94 -10.64
CA GLU A 175 -1.95 8.77 -10.99
C GLU A 175 -1.22 7.97 -12.07
N VAL A 176 -1.30 6.64 -11.99
CA VAL A 176 -0.74 5.74 -12.99
C VAL A 176 -1.62 5.77 -14.25
N GLN A 177 -1.10 6.37 -15.31
CA GLN A 177 -1.79 6.47 -16.61
C GLN A 177 -1.80 5.14 -17.36
N SER A 178 -0.63 4.53 -17.44
CA SER A 178 -0.41 3.30 -18.21
C SER A 178 0.78 2.55 -17.66
N VAL A 179 0.80 1.24 -17.90
CA VAL A 179 1.90 0.36 -17.54
C VAL A 179 2.40 -0.29 -18.82
N TYR A 180 3.70 -0.16 -19.09
CA TYR A 180 4.35 -0.82 -20.23
C TYR A 180 4.49 -2.32 -19.99
N GLU A 181 4.68 -3.10 -21.05
CA GLU A 181 4.90 -4.54 -20.98
C GLU A 181 6.11 -4.92 -20.10
N SER A 182 7.11 -4.04 -20.02
CA SER A 182 8.25 -4.17 -19.11
C SER A 182 7.91 -4.01 -17.62
N GLY A 183 6.67 -3.62 -17.28
CA GLY A 183 6.23 -3.28 -15.93
C GLY A 183 6.58 -1.85 -15.50
N GLN A 184 7.14 -1.02 -16.40
CA GLN A 184 7.38 0.38 -16.11
C GLN A 184 6.07 1.18 -16.14
N ALA A 185 5.78 1.91 -15.08
CA ALA A 185 4.61 2.79 -15.02
C ALA A 185 4.89 4.18 -15.63
N THR A 186 3.91 4.70 -16.35
CA THR A 186 3.84 6.11 -16.77
C THR A 186 2.85 6.84 -15.91
N LEU A 187 3.27 7.98 -15.35
CA LEU A 187 2.46 8.78 -14.44
C LEU A 187 1.89 10.01 -15.14
N HIS A 188 0.79 10.55 -14.61
CA HIS A 188 0.31 11.89 -14.97
C HIS A 188 -0.24 12.65 -13.75
N THR A 189 -0.22 13.98 -13.83
CA THR A 189 -0.75 14.90 -12.82
C THR A 189 -1.79 15.83 -13.42
N ARG A 190 -2.64 15.34 -14.34
CA ARG A 190 -3.65 16.16 -15.04
C ARG A 190 -4.72 16.76 -14.12
N SER A 191 -4.96 16.20 -12.93
CA SER A 191 -5.89 16.79 -11.97
C SER A 191 -5.22 17.91 -11.17
N THR A 192 -5.95 18.99 -10.87
CA THR A 192 -5.49 20.07 -9.97
C THR A 192 -5.28 19.60 -8.53
N LYS A 193 -5.85 18.45 -8.15
CA LYS A 193 -5.60 17.80 -6.86
C LYS A 193 -4.20 17.17 -6.79
N TYR A 194 -3.60 16.90 -7.94
CA TYR A 194 -2.31 16.23 -8.07
C TYR A 194 -1.22 17.25 -8.38
N GLY A 195 0.02 16.95 -8.00
CA GLY A 195 1.12 17.89 -8.15
C GLY A 195 2.15 17.77 -7.04
N LYS A 196 2.95 18.82 -6.87
CA LYS A 196 4.00 18.88 -5.86
C LYS A 196 3.41 18.93 -4.46
N LEU A 197 4.03 18.18 -3.56
CA LEU A 197 3.63 18.08 -2.17
C LEU A 197 4.40 19.11 -1.32
N ARG A 198 3.65 19.84 -0.48
CA ARG A 198 4.17 20.86 0.44
C ARG A 198 3.41 20.83 1.78
N ASN A 199 3.89 21.59 2.75
CA ASN A 199 3.26 21.82 4.06
C ASN A 199 2.97 20.54 4.86
N GLY A 200 3.82 19.51 4.76
CA GLY A 200 3.51 18.21 5.32
C GLY A 200 4.71 17.34 5.65
N PHE A 201 4.38 16.11 6.00
CA PHE A 201 5.27 15.06 6.46
C PHE A 201 5.12 13.81 5.58
N PHE A 202 6.26 13.27 5.14
CA PHE A 202 6.32 12.04 4.36
C PHE A 202 6.57 10.84 5.26
N MET A 203 5.83 9.77 5.01
CA MET A 203 6.08 8.46 5.61
C MET A 203 6.10 7.38 4.53
N SER A 204 7.11 6.53 4.58
CA SER A 204 7.13 5.29 3.82
C SER A 204 6.74 4.12 4.72
N VAL A 205 5.77 3.34 4.25
CA VAL A 205 5.24 2.20 4.95
C VAL A 205 5.66 0.94 4.19
N SER A 206 6.67 0.24 4.71
CA SER A 206 7.13 -1.05 4.16
C SER A 206 6.40 -2.21 4.84
N GLY A 207 5.09 -2.29 4.66
CA GLY A 207 4.24 -3.27 5.35
C GLY A 207 3.78 -4.45 4.49
N ALA A 208 3.28 -4.17 3.29
CA ALA A 208 2.76 -5.19 2.37
C ALA A 208 2.41 -4.44 1.08
N GLY A 209 3.19 -4.64 0.02
CA GLY A 209 3.06 -3.83 -1.20
C GLY A 209 1.61 -3.74 -1.70
N GLY A 210 1.20 -2.54 -2.06
CA GLY A 210 -0.08 -2.32 -2.71
C GLY A 210 -0.24 -3.21 -3.93
N GLY A 211 -1.41 -3.83 -4.01
CA GLY A 211 -1.82 -4.74 -5.07
C GLY A 211 -3.11 -5.40 -4.60
N GLY A 212 -4.22 -5.11 -5.29
CA GLY A 212 -5.60 -5.24 -4.83
C GLY A 212 -6.13 -6.66 -4.56
N LEU A 213 -5.27 -7.66 -4.39
CA LEU A 213 -5.64 -9.06 -4.22
C LEU A 213 -5.01 -9.61 -2.93
N ALA A 214 -5.77 -9.52 -1.84
CA ALA A 214 -5.65 -10.34 -0.63
C ALA A 214 -4.31 -10.30 0.13
N ARG A 215 -3.76 -9.12 0.40
CA ARG A 215 -2.71 -8.97 1.43
C ARG A 215 -3.36 -8.60 2.76
N LYS A 216 -3.10 -9.37 3.80
CA LYS A 216 -3.72 -9.25 5.13
C LYS A 216 -3.37 -7.93 5.85
N GLY A 217 -2.44 -7.13 5.31
CA GLY A 217 -2.09 -5.81 5.80
C GLY A 217 -1.63 -4.91 4.67
N GLY A 218 -1.43 -3.62 4.98
CA GLY A 218 -0.97 -2.59 4.05
C GLY A 218 -2.05 -1.59 3.65
N ILE A 219 -1.66 -0.60 2.84
CA ILE A 219 -2.57 0.42 2.32
C ILE A 219 -3.45 -0.21 1.26
N ALA A 220 -4.76 -0.13 1.44
CA ALA A 220 -5.65 -0.70 0.45
C ALA A 220 -6.15 0.34 -0.53
N ARG A 221 -6.53 -0.15 -1.70
CA ARG A 221 -7.27 0.67 -2.65
C ARG A 221 -8.66 0.95 -2.07
N SER A 222 -8.89 2.21 -1.71
CA SER A 222 -10.19 2.73 -1.28
C SER A 222 -10.76 3.68 -2.33
N ARG A 223 -12.06 3.99 -2.21
CA ARG A 223 -12.77 4.95 -3.08
C ARG A 223 -12.19 6.36 -2.96
N ARG A 224 -11.66 6.70 -1.79
CA ARG A 224 -11.05 7.98 -1.46
C ARG A 224 -9.69 7.73 -0.82
N GLN A 225 -8.62 8.11 -1.52
CA GLN A 225 -7.23 8.00 -1.03
C GLN A 225 -6.69 9.35 -0.55
N VAL A 226 -7.37 10.43 -0.89
CA VAL A 226 -7.12 11.79 -0.39
C VAL A 226 -8.33 12.18 0.44
N PHE A 227 -8.13 12.36 1.73
CA PHE A 227 -9.18 12.73 2.66
C PHE A 227 -8.69 13.78 3.66
N THR A 228 -9.63 14.58 4.14
CA THR A 228 -9.40 15.60 5.15
C THR A 228 -9.91 15.07 6.49
N LEU A 229 -9.06 15.15 7.51
CA LEU A 229 -9.33 14.75 8.88
C LEU A 229 -9.41 16.01 9.75
N THR A 230 -10.53 16.17 10.46
CA THR A 230 -10.70 17.24 11.45
C THR A 230 -10.06 16.81 12.76
N THR A 231 -9.11 17.59 13.27
CA THR A 231 -8.39 17.23 14.50
C THR A 231 -9.08 17.77 15.75
N GLY A 232 -9.02 17.01 16.85
CA GLY A 232 -9.77 17.31 18.07
C GLY A 232 -9.13 18.35 19.01
N ARG A 233 -7.82 18.59 18.92
CA ARG A 233 -7.05 19.43 19.88
C ARG A 233 -6.52 20.74 19.30
N GLY A 234 -7.32 21.44 18.50
CA GLY A 234 -6.97 22.77 17.98
C GLY A 234 -6.01 22.78 16.78
N GLY A 235 -5.54 21.60 16.33
CA GLY A 235 -4.64 21.47 15.18
C GLY A 235 -5.27 21.75 13.80
N GLY A 236 -6.55 22.11 13.76
CA GLY A 236 -7.30 22.40 12.54
C GLY A 236 -7.59 21.16 11.70
N GLU A 237 -7.69 21.34 10.39
CA GLU A 237 -7.89 20.27 9.43
C GLU A 237 -6.54 19.81 8.83
N ILE A 238 -6.41 18.50 8.61
CA ILE A 238 -5.23 17.87 8.04
C ILE A 238 -5.65 17.05 6.82
N ASP A 239 -4.92 17.17 5.73
CA ASP A 239 -5.07 16.31 4.56
C ASP A 239 -4.14 15.11 4.65
N VAL A 240 -4.73 13.92 4.51
CA VAL A 240 -4.01 12.65 4.47
C VAL A 240 -4.13 12.07 3.06
N ILE A 241 -2.98 11.72 2.48
CA ILE A 241 -2.87 11.09 1.18
C ILE A 241 -2.23 9.72 1.36
N LEU A 242 -3.04 8.69 1.13
CA LEU A 242 -2.62 7.29 1.19
C LEU A 242 -2.32 6.80 -0.22
N GLY A 243 -1.06 6.83 -0.63
CA GLY A 243 -0.65 6.24 -1.91
C GLY A 243 -0.69 4.71 -1.84
N VAL A 244 -1.28 4.06 -2.85
CA VAL A 244 -1.37 2.58 -2.93
C VAL A 244 0.01 1.93 -2.82
N ASN A 245 1.05 2.63 -3.25
CA ASN A 245 2.42 2.17 -3.24
C ASN A 245 3.09 2.08 -1.85
N GLY A 246 2.39 2.44 -0.77
CA GLY A 246 2.98 2.46 0.58
C GLY A 246 3.54 3.82 0.97
N PHE A 247 3.47 4.82 0.09
CA PHE A 247 3.94 6.17 0.38
C PHE A 247 2.78 7.04 0.84
N ILE A 248 2.95 7.65 1.99
CA ILE A 248 1.91 8.43 2.67
C ILE A 248 2.41 9.85 2.83
N TRP A 249 1.51 10.79 2.62
CA TRP A 249 1.75 12.20 2.87
C TRP A 249 0.67 12.76 3.77
N ILE A 250 1.08 13.47 4.83
CA ILE A 250 0.19 14.08 5.81
C ILE A 250 0.52 15.57 5.83
N ALA A 251 -0.42 16.43 5.46
CA ALA A 251 -0.19 17.87 5.37
C ALA A 251 -1.28 18.68 6.06
N LYS A 252 -0.94 19.91 6.45
CA LYS A 252 -1.95 20.90 6.85
C LYS A 252 -2.97 21.06 5.71
N HIS A 253 -4.26 21.07 6.04
CA HIS A 253 -5.29 21.38 5.07
C HIS A 253 -5.07 22.80 4.54
N VAL A 254 -5.03 22.91 3.22
CA VAL A 254 -5.03 24.21 2.53
C VAL A 254 -6.33 24.23 1.78
N GLU A 255 -7.25 25.10 2.21
CA GLU A 255 -8.49 25.36 1.47
C GLU A 255 -8.11 25.78 0.06
N ARG A 256 -8.27 24.85 -0.89
CA ARG A 256 -8.29 25.19 -2.30
C ARG A 256 -9.74 25.46 -2.62
N GLU A 257 -10.08 26.74 -2.76
CA GLU A 257 -11.40 27.15 -3.25
C GLU A 257 -11.71 26.35 -4.53
N GLN A 258 -12.60 25.37 -4.40
CA GLN A 258 -13.24 24.72 -5.55
C GLN A 258 -14.37 25.63 -6.01
N GLU A 259 -14.05 26.86 -6.42
CA GLU A 259 -15.04 27.67 -7.11
C GLU A 259 -15.11 27.24 -8.58
N VAL A 260 -16.33 26.81 -8.93
CA VAL A 260 -16.79 26.33 -10.22
C VAL A 260 -16.78 27.50 -11.21
N GLY A 261 -15.60 27.93 -11.64
CA GLY A 261 -15.39 29.07 -12.53
C GLY A 261 -14.23 28.83 -13.51
N ILE A 262 -14.53 28.11 -14.59
CA ILE A 262 -13.61 27.43 -15.52
C ILE A 262 -12.60 28.35 -16.26
N THR A 263 -12.65 29.68 -16.14
CA THR A 263 -11.94 30.55 -17.11
C THR A 263 -11.00 31.62 -16.55
N ARG A 264 -10.92 31.85 -15.23
CA ARG A 264 -10.06 32.95 -14.69
C ARG A 264 -9.12 32.56 -13.55
N ILE A 265 -9.29 31.40 -12.93
CA ILE A 265 -8.55 31.00 -11.72
C ILE A 265 -7.41 30.01 -12.02
N GLU A 266 -7.40 29.35 -13.19
CA GLU A 266 -6.31 28.45 -13.58
C GLU A 266 -4.95 29.16 -13.73
N GLU A 267 -4.93 30.47 -13.99
CA GLU A 267 -3.69 31.25 -14.21
C GLU A 267 -2.98 31.66 -12.90
N SER A 268 -3.70 31.98 -11.82
CA SER A 268 -3.08 32.40 -10.54
C SER A 268 -2.64 31.22 -9.69
N VAL A 269 -3.43 30.14 -9.66
CA VAL A 269 -3.11 28.94 -8.86
C VAL A 269 -1.90 28.19 -9.43
N SER A 270 -1.64 28.31 -10.72
CA SER A 270 -0.68 27.43 -11.38
C SER A 270 0.81 27.82 -11.22
N GLN A 271 1.13 29.02 -10.74
CA GLN A 271 2.49 29.35 -10.30
C GLN A 271 2.83 28.76 -8.93
N ASP A 272 1.88 28.77 -7.99
CA ASP A 272 2.09 28.27 -6.63
C ASP A 272 2.12 26.74 -6.54
N VAL A 273 1.50 26.03 -7.50
CA VAL A 273 1.49 24.56 -7.56
C VAL A 273 2.90 23.94 -7.64
N TYR A 274 3.87 24.68 -8.19
CA TYR A 274 5.26 24.21 -8.33
C TYR A 274 6.24 24.85 -7.35
N SER A 275 5.76 25.76 -6.49
CA SER A 275 6.58 26.39 -5.46
C SER A 275 7.05 25.36 -4.42
N SER A 276 8.34 25.44 -4.05
CA SER A 276 8.92 24.64 -2.96
C SER A 276 8.75 25.29 -1.58
N GLN A 277 8.17 26.50 -1.51
CA GLN A 277 8.07 27.23 -0.25
C GLN A 277 6.90 26.71 0.58
N ASN A 278 7.19 26.35 1.83
CA ASN A 278 6.17 25.93 2.78
C ASN A 278 5.61 27.15 3.53
N GLU A 279 4.34 27.07 3.88
CA GLU A 279 3.69 28.02 4.77
C GLU A 279 4.04 27.74 6.23
N ASP A 280 3.81 28.73 7.10
CA ASP A 280 3.95 28.54 8.54
C ASP A 280 2.85 27.61 9.08
N ILE A 281 3.31 26.52 9.70
CA ILE A 281 2.47 25.50 10.33
C ILE A 281 2.62 25.64 11.84
N SER A 282 1.49 25.83 12.54
CA SER A 282 1.43 25.93 13.99
C SER A 282 1.96 24.65 14.67
N VAL A 283 2.43 24.80 15.91
CA VAL A 283 2.94 23.66 16.70
C VAL A 283 1.83 22.63 16.95
N GLU A 284 0.60 23.08 17.13
CA GLU A 284 -0.57 22.22 17.34
C GLU A 284 -0.84 21.34 16.11
N THR A 285 -0.91 21.93 14.90
CA THR A 285 -1.08 21.16 13.67
C THR A 285 0.08 20.17 13.47
N ARG A 286 1.32 20.54 13.79
CA ARG A 286 2.47 19.61 13.69
C ARG A 286 2.35 18.42 14.66
N LYS A 287 1.86 18.65 15.88
CA LYS A 287 1.61 17.56 16.86
C LYS A 287 0.53 16.62 16.36
N GLU A 288 -0.53 17.13 15.77
CA GLU A 288 -1.59 16.31 15.19
C GLU A 288 -1.10 15.51 13.97
N ILE A 289 -0.30 16.11 13.08
CA ILE A 289 0.37 15.39 11.98
C ILE A 289 1.19 14.23 12.55
N ALA A 290 1.96 14.47 13.62
CA ALA A 290 2.75 13.42 14.26
C ALA A 290 1.88 12.32 14.88
N ARG A 291 0.75 12.65 15.52
CA ARG A 291 -0.19 11.68 16.09
C ARG A 291 -0.79 10.78 15.01
N VAL A 292 -1.34 11.36 13.94
CA VAL A 292 -1.89 10.60 12.79
C VAL A 292 -0.81 9.69 12.18
N SER A 293 0.42 10.21 12.05
CA SER A 293 1.55 9.43 11.57
C SER A 293 1.84 8.20 12.45
N GLY A 294 1.75 8.36 13.77
CA GLY A 294 1.93 7.28 14.74
C GLY A 294 0.82 6.24 14.68
N CYS A 295 -0.45 6.66 14.56
CA CYS A 295 -1.59 5.76 14.39
C CYS A 295 -1.44 4.89 13.13
N ILE A 296 -1.07 5.50 12.00
CA ILE A 296 -0.81 4.79 10.75
C ILE A 296 0.32 3.77 10.92
N ARG A 297 1.41 4.16 11.59
CA ARG A 297 2.53 3.25 11.86
C ARG A 297 2.10 2.06 12.70
N ALA A 298 1.31 2.29 13.75
CA ALA A 298 0.80 1.24 14.62
C ALA A 298 -0.09 0.24 13.85
N LEU A 299 -0.98 0.73 12.99
CA LEU A 299 -1.82 -0.12 12.12
C LEU A 299 -1.00 -1.04 11.22
N VAL A 300 0.10 -0.50 10.67
CA VAL A 300 1.00 -1.26 9.79
C VAL A 300 1.79 -2.29 10.57
N GLU A 301 2.33 -1.93 11.74
CA GLU A 301 3.08 -2.85 12.61
C GLU A 301 2.19 -4.01 13.09
N ALA A 302 0.92 -3.74 13.33
CA ALA A 302 -0.08 -4.77 13.64
C ALA A 302 -0.49 -5.62 12.41
N GLY A 303 0.03 -5.31 11.22
CA GLY A 303 -0.26 -6.01 9.98
C GLY A 303 -1.71 -5.89 9.54
N LYS A 304 -2.38 -4.77 9.86
CA LYS A 304 -3.77 -4.51 9.50
C LYS A 304 -3.87 -3.71 8.20
N ARG A 305 -5.07 -3.70 7.62
CA ARG A 305 -5.42 -2.91 6.44
C ARG A 305 -5.50 -1.43 6.84
N VAL A 306 -4.89 -0.55 6.07
CA VAL A 306 -4.92 0.91 6.28
C VAL A 306 -5.84 1.51 5.22
N ASP A 307 -7.01 1.96 5.67
CA ASP A 307 -8.04 2.68 4.90
C ASP A 307 -8.44 3.96 5.65
N GLU A 308 -9.17 4.88 5.01
CA GLU A 308 -9.70 6.11 5.63
C GLU A 308 -10.42 5.83 6.95
N GLU A 309 -11.39 4.91 6.95
CA GLU A 309 -12.16 4.54 8.14
C GLU A 309 -11.28 4.04 9.28
N MET A 310 -10.27 3.21 8.97
CA MET A 310 -9.36 2.66 9.98
C MET A 310 -8.45 3.74 10.58
N VAL A 311 -8.02 4.71 9.76
CA VAL A 311 -7.20 5.83 10.23
C VAL A 311 -8.02 6.75 11.14
N VAL A 312 -9.28 7.03 10.79
CA VAL A 312 -10.20 7.83 11.63
C VAL A 312 -10.43 7.15 12.97
N LYS A 313 -10.80 5.85 12.96
CA LYS A 313 -11.00 5.08 14.19
C LYS A 313 -9.74 5.01 15.07
N ALA A 314 -8.58 4.80 14.45
CA ALA A 314 -7.31 4.76 15.18
C ALA A 314 -6.92 6.13 15.75
N TYR A 315 -7.34 7.22 15.12
CA TYR A 315 -7.14 8.57 15.63
C TYR A 315 -8.06 8.86 16.83
N GLU A 316 -9.35 8.51 16.74
CA GLU A 316 -10.32 8.65 17.83
C GLU A 316 -9.90 7.82 19.06
N ALA A 317 -9.54 6.54 18.86
CA ALA A 317 -9.04 5.68 19.94
C ALA A 317 -7.74 6.22 20.57
N CYS A 318 -6.88 6.86 19.77
CA CYS A 318 -5.67 7.51 20.29
C CYS A 318 -6.00 8.74 21.15
N LEU A 319 -7.05 9.49 20.80
CA LEU A 319 -7.48 10.65 21.59
C LEU A 319 -8.04 10.23 22.95
N GLU A 320 -8.89 9.20 22.98
CA GLU A 320 -9.45 8.64 24.21
C GLU A 320 -8.34 8.14 25.15
N MET A 321 -7.38 7.37 24.63
CA MET A 321 -6.26 6.85 25.44
C MET A 321 -5.30 7.95 25.92
N ASP A 322 -5.15 9.06 25.18
CA ASP A 322 -4.33 10.19 25.58
C ASP A 322 -5.00 10.99 26.72
N ASP A 323 -6.33 11.10 26.73
CA ASP A 323 -7.10 11.76 27.79
C ASP A 323 -7.03 10.99 29.12
N ASP A 324 -6.95 9.65 29.06
CA ASP A 324 -6.77 8.80 30.24
C ASP A 324 -5.36 8.86 30.86
N MET A 325 -4.35 9.39 30.15
CA MET A 325 -2.92 9.28 30.49
C MET A 325 -2.20 10.64 30.68
N ASP A 326 -2.93 11.66 31.15
CA ASP A 326 -2.43 13.00 31.52
C ASP A 326 -1.45 13.62 30.49
N GLY A 327 -1.73 13.46 29.19
CA GLY A 327 -1.02 14.18 28.12
C GLY A 327 0.45 13.78 27.90
N SER A 328 0.91 12.65 28.44
CA SER A 328 2.29 12.13 28.28
C SER A 328 2.51 11.34 26.96
N GLY A 329 1.58 11.44 26.00
CA GLY A 329 1.43 10.59 24.82
C GLY A 329 2.27 10.96 23.59
N GLU A 330 3.59 11.13 23.72
CA GLU A 330 4.43 11.44 22.54
C GLU A 330 4.85 10.20 21.72
N TYR A 331 4.78 8.99 22.29
CA TYR A 331 5.24 7.77 21.60
C TYR A 331 4.15 6.69 21.54
N LEU A 332 3.66 6.46 20.32
CA LEU A 332 2.64 5.46 19.98
C LEU A 332 3.21 4.10 19.57
N GLY A 333 4.52 3.87 19.76
CA GLY A 333 5.16 2.60 19.40
C GLY A 333 5.01 1.51 20.47
N GLY A 334 5.14 0.25 20.06
CA GLY A 334 5.15 -0.90 20.96
C GLY A 334 3.76 -1.31 21.45
N GLU A 335 3.62 -1.56 22.75
CA GLU A 335 2.36 -2.04 23.35
C GLU A 335 1.23 -1.02 23.28
N LYS A 336 1.52 0.28 23.41
CA LYS A 336 0.51 1.33 23.27
C LYS A 336 -0.10 1.34 21.87
N GLY A 337 0.72 1.25 20.83
CA GLY A 337 0.26 1.15 19.45
C GLY A 337 -0.62 -0.08 19.21
N LYS A 338 -0.26 -1.24 19.79
CA LYS A 338 -1.09 -2.45 19.68
C LYS A 338 -2.47 -2.28 20.32
N ARG A 339 -2.53 -1.68 21.52
CA ARG A 339 -3.80 -1.41 22.21
C ARG A 339 -4.69 -0.46 21.40
N ILE A 340 -4.13 0.59 20.80
CA ILE A 340 -4.88 1.50 19.93
C ILE A 340 -5.47 0.75 18.73
N VAL A 341 -4.68 -0.13 18.12
CA VAL A 341 -5.15 -0.93 16.98
C VAL A 341 -6.25 -1.92 17.40
N GLU A 342 -6.13 -2.55 18.57
CA GLU A 342 -7.19 -3.41 19.12
C GLU A 342 -8.47 -2.62 19.39
N ALA A 343 -8.38 -1.48 20.07
CA ALA A 343 -9.51 -0.61 20.34
C ALA A 343 -10.19 -0.11 19.05
N ALA A 344 -9.42 0.22 18.01
CA ALA A 344 -9.95 0.64 16.71
C ALA A 344 -10.59 -0.49 15.89
N LEU A 345 -10.33 -1.76 16.23
CA LEU A 345 -10.96 -2.92 15.59
C LEU A 345 -12.23 -3.37 16.30
N ASP A 346 -12.32 -3.12 17.61
CA ASP A 346 -13.45 -3.49 18.44
C ASP A 346 -14.59 -2.44 18.38
N SER A 347 -14.35 -1.27 17.79
CA SER A 347 -15.28 -0.14 17.63
C SER A 347 -16.07 -0.11 16.33
#